data_AF-J3IYP1-F1
#
_entry.id   AF-J3IYP1-F1
#
_cell.length_a   1.000
_cell.length_b   1.000
_cell.length_c   1.000
_cell.angle_alpha   90.00
_cell.angle_beta   90.00
_cell.angle_gamma   90.00
#
_symmetry.space_group_name_H-M   'P 1'
#
loop_
_entity.id
_entity.type
_entity.pdbx_description
1 polymer ?
#
loop_
_entity_poly.entity_id
_entity_poly.type
_entity_poly.pdbx_seq_one_letter_code
_entity_poly.pdbx_strand_id
1 'polypeptide(L)'
;MQHNRCSDCHVADAFRALIDHVVRSQKDGLRLDQAGRAPEFTYLMTAKQYDRIRKICRQQNWPVPNCRGIRFDLEAVAHPLIARQLKDGCTVEEVAEILISAYCSHSQIGLNKPKNAQAILFNAGRKVIVGATRYQAVAVVKVCQENGRKFLAPVTAFHATEAKIRSIS
;
A
#
# COMPACT_ATOMS: atom_id res chain seq x y z
N MET A 1 -22.31 9.95 2.90
CA MET A 1 -20.91 10.35 2.59
C MET A 1 -20.02 10.58 3.83
N GLN A 2 -20.54 10.57 5.07
CA GLN A 2 -19.74 10.81 6.28
C GLN A 2 -18.87 9.63 6.75
N HIS A 3 -19.24 8.37 6.48
CA HIS A 3 -18.49 7.20 6.96
C HIS A 3 -17.07 7.04 6.37
N ASN A 4 -16.80 7.54 5.16
CA ASN A 4 -15.49 7.34 4.51
C ASN A 4 -14.37 8.21 5.07
N ARG A 5 -14.66 9.41 5.61
CA ARG A 5 -13.63 10.29 6.17
C ARG A 5 -13.03 9.72 7.46
N CYS A 6 -13.86 9.08 8.29
CA CYS A 6 -13.43 8.45 9.54
C CYS A 6 -12.60 7.18 9.27
N SER A 7 -12.95 6.39 8.25
CA SER A 7 -12.15 5.20 7.89
C SER A 7 -10.75 5.57 7.41
N ASP A 8 -10.60 6.64 6.62
CA ASP A 8 -9.30 7.05 6.10
C ASP A 8 -8.39 7.59 7.21
N CYS A 9 -8.93 8.24 8.25
CA CYS A 9 -8.10 8.72 9.37
C CYS A 9 -7.58 7.56 10.24
N HIS A 10 -8.39 6.53 10.49
CA HIS A 10 -7.92 5.33 11.19
C HIS A 10 -6.83 4.58 10.43
N VAL A 11 -6.94 4.50 9.10
CA VAL A 11 -5.87 3.91 8.26
C VAL A 11 -4.60 4.77 8.33
N ALA A 12 -4.74 6.09 8.32
CA ALA A 12 -3.61 7.00 8.46
C ALA A 12 -2.89 6.83 9.80
N ASP A 13 -3.64 6.76 10.89
CA ASP A 13 -3.09 6.59 12.24
C ASP A 13 -2.43 5.22 12.40
N ALA A 14 -3.03 4.16 11.83
CA ALA A 14 -2.44 2.82 11.85
C ALA A 14 -1.11 2.75 11.06
N PHE A 15 -1.03 3.38 9.89
CA PHE A 15 0.24 3.45 9.15
C PHE A 15 1.30 4.23 9.94
N ARG A 16 0.95 5.39 10.53
CA ARG A 16 1.89 6.16 11.35
C ARG A 16 2.39 5.35 12.53
N ALA A 17 1.51 4.64 13.23
CA ALA A 17 1.90 3.80 14.36
C ALA A 17 2.88 2.68 13.96
N LEU A 18 2.65 2.01 12.81
CA LEU A 18 3.60 1.01 12.30
C LEU A 18 4.94 1.64 11.89
N ILE A 19 4.91 2.78 11.19
CA ILE A 19 6.13 3.48 10.76
C ILE A 19 6.95 3.91 11.97
N ASP A 20 6.32 4.52 12.98
CA ASP A 20 6.98 4.92 14.21
C ASP A 20 7.65 3.74 14.90
N HIS A 21 7.00 2.58 14.91
CA HIS A 21 7.57 1.36 15.47
C HIS A 21 8.79 0.86 14.68
N VAL A 22 8.71 0.85 13.35
CA VAL A 22 9.84 0.49 12.48
C VAL A 22 11.02 1.43 12.70
N VAL A 23 10.78 2.75 12.73
CA VAL A 23 11.83 3.76 12.92
C VAL A 23 12.49 3.63 14.29
N ARG A 24 11.71 3.41 15.36
CA ARG A 24 12.26 3.17 16.71
C ARG A 24 13.11 1.91 16.73
N SER A 25 12.59 0.81 16.20
CA SER A 25 13.31 -0.47 16.13
C SER A 25 14.64 -0.34 15.38
N GLN A 26 14.67 0.42 14.28
CA GLN A 26 15.90 0.68 13.52
C GLN A 26 16.91 1.53 14.31
N LYS A 27 16.45 2.56 15.03
CA LYS A 27 17.32 3.39 15.88
C LYS A 27 17.95 2.59 17.02
N ASP A 28 17.17 1.67 17.60
CA ASP A 28 17.59 0.85 18.73
C ASP A 28 18.40 -0.40 18.29
N GLY A 29 18.61 -0.59 16.97
CA GLY A 29 19.30 -1.76 16.42
C GLY A 29 18.56 -3.08 16.64
N LEU A 30 17.26 -3.02 17.00
CA LEU A 30 16.44 -4.17 17.28
C LEU A 30 16.01 -4.84 15.97
N ARG A 31 16.09 -6.17 15.94
CA ARG A 31 15.52 -6.95 14.84
C ARG A 31 13.99 -6.90 14.96
N LEU A 32 13.30 -6.66 13.84
CA LEU A 32 11.83 -6.60 13.79
C LEU A 32 11.14 -7.91 14.21
N ASP A 33 11.91 -9.01 14.33
CA ASP A 33 11.46 -10.34 14.76
C ASP A 33 11.46 -10.54 16.30
N GLN A 34 12.05 -9.61 17.09
CA GLN A 34 12.23 -9.76 18.55
C GLN A 34 11.16 -9.06 19.41
N ALA A 35 10.26 -8.28 18.82
CA ALA A 35 9.27 -7.49 19.55
C ALA A 35 7.91 -8.20 19.68
N GLY A 36 7.79 -9.24 20.50
CA GLY A 36 6.49 -9.83 20.90
C GLY A 36 5.49 -10.05 19.76
N ARG A 37 4.18 -9.85 20.01
CA ARG A 37 3.17 -9.81 18.93
C ARG A 37 3.37 -8.51 18.15
N ALA A 38 4.12 -8.58 17.05
CA ALA A 38 4.41 -7.42 16.22
C ALA A 38 3.10 -6.70 15.83
N PRO A 39 3.05 -5.36 15.92
CA PRO A 39 1.84 -4.63 15.59
C PRO A 39 1.49 -4.88 14.11
N GLU A 40 0.23 -5.17 13.86
CA GLU A 40 -0.32 -5.38 12.52
C GLU A 40 -1.69 -4.71 12.41
N PHE A 41 -2.09 -4.33 11.19
CA PHE A 41 -3.45 -3.92 10.90
C PHE A 41 -3.89 -4.40 9.52
N THR A 42 -5.19 -4.29 9.24
CA THR A 42 -5.74 -4.64 7.94
C THR A 42 -6.41 -3.43 7.30
N TYR A 43 -5.92 -3.03 6.11
CA TYR A 43 -6.63 -2.09 5.26
C TYR A 43 -7.80 -2.80 4.60
N LEU A 44 -9.02 -2.30 4.82
CA LEU A 44 -10.23 -2.81 4.19
C LEU A 44 -10.57 -2.03 2.93
N MET A 45 -10.48 -2.69 1.78
CA MET A 45 -10.88 -2.09 0.50
C MET A 45 -12.37 -1.74 0.48
N THR A 46 -12.70 -0.64 -0.22
CA THR A 46 -14.10 -0.33 -0.53
C THR A 46 -14.70 -1.39 -1.46
N ALA A 47 -16.04 -1.49 -1.51
CA ALA A 47 -16.71 -2.41 -2.44
C ALA A 47 -16.27 -2.18 -3.90
N LYS A 48 -16.18 -0.92 -4.33
CA LYS A 48 -15.72 -0.53 -5.68
C LYS A 48 -14.30 -1.02 -5.97
N GLN A 49 -13.38 -0.83 -5.02
CA GLN A 49 -12.01 -1.34 -5.13
C GLN A 49 -12.02 -2.88 -5.24
N TYR A 50 -12.71 -3.55 -4.31
CA TYR A 50 -12.77 -5.00 -4.29
C TYR A 50 -13.37 -5.61 -5.57
N ASP A 51 -14.44 -5.04 -6.10
CA ASP A 51 -15.04 -5.50 -7.34
C ASP A 51 -14.11 -5.28 -8.54
N ARG A 52 -13.38 -4.17 -8.54
CA ARG A 52 -12.38 -3.86 -9.58
C ARG A 52 -11.24 -4.88 -9.59
N ILE A 53 -10.66 -5.22 -8.44
CA ILE A 53 -9.58 -6.22 -8.39
C ILE A 53 -10.08 -7.61 -8.77
N ARG A 54 -11.29 -8.01 -8.36
CA ARG A 54 -11.89 -9.29 -8.79
C ARG A 54 -12.10 -9.33 -10.30
N LYS A 55 -12.56 -8.23 -10.91
CA LYS A 55 -12.68 -8.12 -12.37
C LYS A 55 -11.33 -8.30 -13.06
N ILE A 56 -10.29 -7.61 -12.59
CA ILE A 56 -8.92 -7.75 -13.13
C ILE A 56 -8.46 -9.21 -13.01
N CYS A 57 -8.63 -9.83 -11.84
CA CYS A 57 -8.21 -11.22 -11.63
C CYS A 57 -8.90 -12.18 -12.61
N ARG A 58 -10.22 -12.03 -12.83
CA ARG A 58 -10.94 -12.85 -13.83
C ARG A 58 -10.42 -12.61 -15.26
N GLN A 59 -10.20 -11.36 -15.64
CA GLN A 59 -9.71 -11.01 -16.98
C GLN A 59 -8.30 -11.53 -17.26
N GLN A 60 -7.47 -11.62 -16.23
CA GLN A 60 -6.08 -12.09 -16.33
C GLN A 60 -5.93 -13.59 -15.99
N ASN A 61 -7.05 -14.29 -15.73
CA ASN A 61 -7.06 -15.68 -15.26
C ASN A 61 -6.23 -15.92 -13.98
N TRP A 62 -6.26 -14.96 -13.04
CA TRP A 62 -5.60 -15.07 -11.74
C TRP A 62 -6.56 -15.60 -10.66
N PRO A 63 -6.05 -16.15 -9.55
CA PRO A 63 -6.86 -16.49 -8.39
C PRO A 63 -7.69 -15.28 -7.92
N VAL A 64 -9.02 -15.41 -7.92
CA VAL A 64 -9.90 -14.32 -7.48
C VAL A 64 -9.85 -14.22 -5.95
N PRO A 65 -9.44 -13.08 -5.37
CA PRO A 65 -9.42 -12.92 -3.92
C PRO A 65 -10.79 -13.18 -3.29
N ASN A 66 -10.80 -13.83 -2.14
CA ASN A 66 -12.00 -14.11 -1.35
C ASN A 66 -12.12 -13.25 -0.08
N CYS A 67 -11.14 -12.38 0.19
CA CYS A 67 -11.17 -11.41 1.28
C CYS A 67 -10.91 -9.97 0.78
N ARG A 68 -11.47 -8.98 1.48
CA ARG A 68 -11.33 -7.55 1.15
C ARG A 68 -10.14 -6.86 1.82
N GLY A 69 -9.50 -7.56 2.77
CA GLY A 69 -8.42 -7.02 3.58
C GLY A 69 -7.05 -7.20 2.93
N ILE A 70 -6.20 -6.19 3.09
CA ILE A 70 -4.76 -6.26 2.88
C ILE A 70 -4.11 -6.09 4.26
N ARG A 71 -3.38 -7.11 4.71
CA ARG A 71 -2.70 -7.08 6.01
C ARG A 71 -1.37 -6.35 5.89
N PHE A 72 -1.06 -5.50 6.86
CA PHE A 72 0.21 -4.82 7.05
C PHE A 72 0.79 -5.22 8.39
N ASP A 73 2.01 -5.72 8.35
CA ASP A 73 2.89 -5.91 9.49
C ASP A 73 4.07 -4.93 9.39
N LEU A 74 5.03 -5.05 10.32
CA LEU A 74 6.23 -4.23 10.33
C LEU A 74 7.05 -4.38 9.05
N GLU A 75 7.16 -5.58 8.48
CA GLU A 75 7.96 -5.83 7.28
C GLU A 75 7.34 -5.14 6.05
N ALA A 76 6.01 -5.25 5.91
CA ALA A 76 5.25 -4.62 4.82
C ALA A 76 5.41 -3.09 4.79
N VAL A 77 5.70 -2.45 5.94
CA VAL A 77 5.95 -1.02 6.07
C VAL A 77 7.45 -0.69 6.00
N ALA A 78 8.30 -1.52 6.59
CA ALA A 78 9.75 -1.34 6.56
C ALA A 78 10.31 -1.40 5.15
N HIS A 79 9.80 -2.30 4.30
CA HIS A 79 10.24 -2.42 2.92
C HIS A 79 10.08 -1.12 2.11
N PRO A 80 8.88 -0.50 2.00
CA PRO A 80 8.74 0.78 1.32
C PRO A 80 9.50 1.91 2.03
N LEU A 81 9.57 1.94 3.36
CA LEU A 81 10.34 2.95 4.09
C LEU A 81 11.82 2.96 3.65
N ILE A 82 12.49 1.82 3.78
CA ILE A 82 13.90 1.66 3.42
C ILE A 82 14.11 1.89 1.93
N ALA A 83 13.25 1.31 1.07
CA ALA A 83 13.42 1.41 -0.37
C ALA A 83 13.31 2.85 -0.87
N ARG A 84 12.41 3.66 -0.32
CA ARG A 84 12.20 5.06 -0.73
C ARG A 84 13.27 5.99 -0.16
N GLN A 85 13.69 5.77 1.09
CA GLN A 85 14.80 6.51 1.68
C GLN A 85 16.09 6.30 0.88
N LEU A 86 16.42 5.04 0.54
CA LEU A 86 17.66 4.72 -0.15
C LEU A 86 17.66 5.08 -1.64
N LYS A 87 16.54 4.89 -2.35
CA LYS A 87 16.49 5.08 -3.80
C LYS A 87 16.11 6.49 -4.21
N ASP A 88 15.20 7.10 -3.47
CA ASP A 88 14.55 8.34 -3.87
C ASP A 88 14.84 9.49 -2.89
N GLY A 89 15.59 9.23 -1.81
CA GLY A 89 15.94 10.23 -0.80
C GLY A 89 14.76 10.73 0.02
N CYS A 90 13.65 9.98 0.07
CA CYS A 90 12.45 10.42 0.77
C CYS A 90 12.67 10.51 2.29
N THR A 91 12.01 11.47 2.96
CA THR A 91 11.91 11.48 4.42
C THR A 91 10.92 10.43 4.92
N VAL A 92 10.93 10.15 6.22
CA VAL A 92 9.97 9.21 6.84
C VAL A 92 8.53 9.70 6.63
N GLU A 93 8.32 11.00 6.77
CA GLU A 93 7.02 11.67 6.63
C GLU A 93 6.49 11.55 5.20
N GLU A 94 7.36 11.75 4.19
CA GLU A 94 6.99 11.57 2.78
C GLU A 94 6.58 10.13 2.47
N VAL A 95 7.29 9.14 3.03
CA VAL A 95 6.91 7.73 2.87
C VAL A 95 5.58 7.43 3.56
N ALA A 96 5.34 8.00 4.74
CA ALA A 96 4.05 7.90 5.41
C ALA A 96 2.93 8.48 4.53
N GLU A 97 3.11 9.68 3.97
CA GLU A 97 2.12 10.29 3.07
C GLU A 97 1.85 9.45 1.82
N ILE A 98 2.89 8.85 1.24
CA ILE A 98 2.76 7.92 0.11
C ILE A 98 1.89 6.72 0.49
N LEU A 99 2.18 6.06 1.62
CA LEU A 99 1.42 4.88 2.07
C LEU A 99 -0.05 5.24 2.34
N ILE A 100 -0.28 6.31 3.10
CA ILE A 100 -1.61 6.78 3.48
C ILE A 100 -2.42 7.18 2.24
N SER A 101 -1.81 7.91 1.31
CA SER A 101 -2.50 8.37 0.10
C SER A 101 -2.76 7.24 -0.89
N ALA A 102 -1.87 6.25 -0.97
CA ALA A 102 -2.06 5.08 -1.84
C ALA A 102 -3.15 4.13 -1.32
N TYR A 103 -3.24 3.93 0.00
CA TYR A 103 -4.24 3.07 0.65
C TYR A 103 -5.35 3.89 1.30
N CYS A 104 -6.17 4.55 0.48
CA CYS A 104 -7.35 5.27 0.95
C CYS A 104 -8.60 4.91 0.15
N SER A 105 -9.76 5.28 0.69
CA SER A 105 -11.07 5.04 0.05
C SER A 105 -11.21 5.66 -1.35
N HIS A 106 -10.39 6.66 -1.68
CA HIS A 106 -10.41 7.36 -2.96
C HIS A 106 -9.48 6.74 -4.02
N SER A 107 -8.62 5.80 -3.62
CA SER A 107 -7.69 5.15 -4.54
C SER A 107 -8.41 4.28 -5.56
N GLN A 108 -7.89 4.28 -6.78
CA GLN A 108 -8.35 3.43 -7.87
C GLN A 108 -7.49 2.17 -7.96
N ILE A 109 -8.05 1.11 -8.54
CA ILE A 109 -7.32 -0.14 -8.79
C ILE A 109 -7.08 -0.33 -10.30
N GLY A 110 -5.80 -0.46 -10.65
CA GLY A 110 -5.30 -0.74 -11.99
C GLY A 110 -4.54 -2.06 -12.07
N LEU A 111 -4.36 -2.55 -13.30
CA LEU A 111 -3.46 -3.66 -13.60
C LEU A 111 -2.01 -3.16 -13.52
N ASN A 112 -1.05 -3.97 -13.10
CA ASN A 112 0.37 -3.63 -13.22
C ASN A 112 0.97 -4.29 -14.47
N LYS A 113 0.90 -3.61 -15.63
CA LYS A 113 1.05 -4.21 -16.96
C LYS A 113 2.39 -4.85 -17.33
N PRO A 114 3.53 -4.62 -16.65
CA PRO A 114 4.69 -5.50 -16.87
C PRO A 114 4.81 -6.64 -15.85
N LYS A 115 4.00 -6.69 -14.78
CA LYS A 115 4.20 -7.62 -13.65
C LYS A 115 3.01 -8.55 -13.45
N ASN A 116 3.26 -9.85 -13.68
CA ASN A 116 2.27 -10.91 -13.49
C ASN A 116 1.74 -10.96 -12.05
N ALA A 117 0.43 -11.19 -11.91
CA ALA A 117 -0.31 -11.27 -10.65
C ALA A 117 -0.19 -10.04 -9.74
N GLN A 118 0.13 -8.86 -10.31
CA GLN A 118 0.18 -7.61 -9.56
C GLN A 118 -0.86 -6.61 -10.04
N ALA A 119 -1.45 -5.92 -9.07
CA ALA A 119 -2.30 -4.77 -9.29
C ALA A 119 -1.68 -3.56 -8.58
N ILE A 120 -2.13 -2.38 -8.99
CA ILE A 120 -1.75 -1.13 -8.34
C ILE A 120 -2.96 -0.45 -7.73
N LEU A 121 -2.78 0.11 -6.53
CA LEU A 121 -3.67 1.11 -5.96
C LEU A 121 -3.03 2.47 -6.20
N PHE A 122 -3.76 3.43 -6.76
CA PHE A 122 -3.22 4.77 -6.97
C PHE A 122 -4.28 5.84 -6.78
N ASN A 123 -3.87 7.00 -6.26
CA ASN A 123 -4.76 8.13 -6.07
C ASN A 123 -4.53 9.17 -7.16
N ALA A 124 -5.44 9.21 -8.14
CA ALA A 124 -5.38 10.19 -9.21
C ALA A 124 -5.79 11.60 -8.77
N GLY A 125 -6.66 11.70 -7.75
CA GLY A 125 -7.28 12.96 -7.33
C GLY A 125 -6.55 13.68 -6.20
N ARG A 126 -5.69 13.01 -5.44
CA ARG A 126 -4.88 13.60 -4.37
C ARG A 126 -3.41 13.30 -4.59
N LYS A 127 -2.63 14.36 -4.79
CA LYS A 127 -1.19 14.29 -4.98
C LYS A 127 -0.48 14.31 -3.63
N VAL A 128 0.64 13.62 -3.55
CA VAL A 128 1.61 13.74 -2.45
C VAL A 128 2.73 14.68 -2.87
N ILE A 129 3.36 15.34 -1.90
CA ILE A 129 4.52 16.19 -2.14
C ILE A 129 5.76 15.40 -1.69
N VAL A 130 6.75 15.31 -2.57
CA VAL A 130 8.07 14.73 -2.25
C VAL A 130 9.11 15.74 -2.69
N GLY A 131 9.90 16.23 -1.74
CA GLY A 131 10.70 17.44 -1.86
C GLY A 131 9.82 18.64 -2.24
N ALA A 132 10.05 19.20 -3.43
CA ALA A 132 9.27 20.30 -3.97
C ALA A 132 8.25 19.88 -5.04
N THR A 133 8.14 18.59 -5.35
CA THR A 133 7.41 18.11 -6.53
C THR A 133 6.16 17.33 -6.14
N ARG A 134 5.08 17.50 -6.93
CA ARG A 134 3.81 16.79 -6.75
C ARG A 134 3.76 15.50 -7.55
N TYR A 135 3.39 14.41 -6.89
CA TYR A 135 3.29 13.07 -7.48
C TYR A 135 1.96 12.39 -7.13
N GLN A 136 1.63 11.32 -7.84
CA GLN A 136 0.59 10.40 -7.38
C GLN A 136 1.21 9.33 -6.48
N ALA A 137 0.55 9.01 -5.38
CA ALA A 137 0.92 7.89 -4.55
C ALA A 137 0.44 6.57 -5.19
N VAL A 138 1.32 5.58 -5.25
CA VAL A 138 1.08 4.27 -5.85
C VAL A 138 1.50 3.20 -4.88
N ALA A 139 0.61 2.24 -4.63
CA ALA A 139 0.91 1.00 -3.95
C ALA A 139 0.79 -0.18 -4.90
N VAL A 140 1.70 -1.14 -4.77
CA VAL A 140 1.68 -2.39 -5.53
C VAL A 140 1.24 -3.50 -4.60
N VAL A 141 0.27 -4.28 -5.05
CA VAL A 141 -0.23 -5.46 -4.36
C VAL A 141 -0.12 -6.68 -5.27
N LYS A 142 0.14 -7.84 -4.67
CA LYS A 142 0.22 -9.13 -5.36
C LYS A 142 -0.97 -10.00 -4.98
N VAL A 143 -1.52 -10.69 -5.96
CA VAL A 143 -2.49 -11.76 -5.74
C VAL A 143 -1.76 -13.01 -5.25
N CYS A 144 -2.14 -13.49 -4.08
CA CYS A 144 -1.56 -14.66 -3.43
C CYS A 144 -2.63 -15.73 -3.22
N GLN A 145 -2.21 -17.00 -3.26
CA GLN A 145 -3.04 -18.15 -2.90
C GLN A 145 -2.25 -19.08 -2.00
N GLU A 146 -2.79 -19.36 -0.81
CA GLU A 146 -2.16 -20.23 0.20
C GLU A 146 -3.26 -20.92 1.01
N ASN A 147 -3.16 -22.24 1.20
CA ASN A 147 -4.10 -23.03 2.03
C ASN A 147 -5.58 -22.75 1.73
N GLY A 148 -5.94 -22.62 0.44
CA GLY A 148 -7.31 -22.30 -0.01
C GLY A 148 -7.73 -20.83 0.13
N ARG A 149 -6.94 -20.00 0.82
CA ARG A 149 -7.16 -18.55 0.92
C ARG A 149 -6.59 -17.85 -0.31
N LYS A 150 -7.35 -16.91 -0.88
CA LYS A 150 -6.93 -16.07 -2.02
C LYS A 150 -6.98 -14.63 -1.57
N PHE A 151 -5.84 -13.96 -1.47
CA PHE A 151 -5.73 -12.66 -0.83
C PHE A 151 -4.79 -11.72 -1.57
N LEU A 152 -4.77 -10.46 -1.16
CA LEU A 152 -3.81 -9.47 -1.65
C LEU A 152 -2.75 -9.24 -0.59
N ALA A 153 -1.48 -9.36 -0.99
CA ALA A 153 -0.33 -9.02 -0.16
C ALA A 153 0.29 -7.68 -0.63
N PRO A 154 0.67 -6.78 0.30
CA PRO A 154 1.41 -5.58 -0.08
C PRO A 154 2.80 -5.97 -0.60
N VAL A 155 3.25 -5.29 -1.66
CA VAL A 155 4.60 -5.49 -2.22
C VAL A 155 5.47 -4.28 -1.92
N THR A 156 5.00 -3.08 -2.29
CA THR A 156 5.73 -1.82 -2.07
C THR A 156 4.78 -0.64 -2.28
N ALA A 157 5.24 0.56 -1.93
CA ALA A 157 4.58 1.81 -2.27
C ALA A 157 5.63 2.87 -2.68
N PHE A 158 5.25 3.75 -3.60
CA PHE A 158 6.09 4.81 -4.14
C PHE A 158 5.28 5.98 -4.70
N HIS A 159 5.96 7.10 -4.91
CA HIS A 159 5.43 8.25 -5.63
C HIS A 159 5.76 8.11 -7.13
N ALA A 160 4.83 8.48 -8.01
CA ALA A 160 5.02 8.37 -9.45
C ALA A 160 4.42 9.55 -10.21
N THR A 161 5.00 9.86 -11.36
CA THR A 161 4.41 10.82 -12.30
C THR A 161 3.20 10.20 -13.02
N GLU A 162 2.32 11.04 -13.56
CA GLU A 162 1.17 10.54 -14.33
C GLU A 162 1.61 9.78 -15.59
N ALA A 163 2.70 10.21 -16.22
CA ALA A 163 3.31 9.50 -17.34
C ALA A 163 3.74 8.08 -16.92
N LYS A 164 4.38 7.95 -15.74
CA LYS A 164 4.76 6.63 -15.21
C LYS A 164 3.55 5.77 -14.93
N ILE A 165 2.49 6.32 -14.34
CA ILE A 165 1.27 5.56 -14.04
C ILE A 165 0.60 5.07 -15.32
N ARG A 166 0.43 5.94 -16.32
CA ARG A 166 -0.10 5.54 -17.64
C ARG A 166 0.71 4.43 -18.30
N SER A 167 2.03 4.41 -18.09
CA SER A 167 2.88 3.34 -18.64
C SER A 167 2.74 1.99 -17.93
N ILE A 168 2.31 1.98 -16.66
CA ILE A 168 2.20 0.75 -15.85
C ILE A 168 0.76 0.29 -15.62
N SER A 169 -0.25 1.13 -15.88
CA SER A 169 -1.69 0.87 -15.60
C SER A 169 -2.50 0.43 -16.81
#